data_AF-A0A2K8V8L6-F1
#
_entry.id   AF-A0A2K8V8L6-F1
#
_cell.length_a   1.000
_cell.length_b   1.000
_cell.length_c   1.000
_cell.angle_alpha   90.00
_cell.angle_beta   90.00
_cell.angle_gamma   90.00
#
_symmetry.space_group_name_H-M   'P 1'
#
loop_
_entity.id
_entity.type
_entity.pdbx_description
1 polymer ?
#
loop_
_entity_poly.entity_id
_entity_poly.type
_entity_poly.pdbx_seq_one_letter_code
_entity_poly.pdbx_strand_id
1 'polypeptide(L)' 'MKKISELTGFKVLSKKEQSEINGSVVSRPYCGGPRQCCVRTPQGFEFCDYGYCIGHGQCIWA' A
#
# COMPACT_ATOMS: atom_id res chain seq x y z
N MET A 1 -12.13 27.94 -0.13
CA MET A 1 -11.10 26.90 0.03
C MET A 1 -10.62 26.50 -1.36
N LYS A 2 -9.31 26.47 -1.60
CA LYS A 2 -8.76 26.03 -2.89
C LYS A 2 -8.85 24.50 -2.97
N LYS A 3 -9.30 23.96 -4.10
CA LYS A 3 -9.37 22.51 -4.29
C LYS A 3 -8.03 22.01 -4.81
N ILE A 4 -7.62 20.81 -4.39
CA ILE A 4 -6.41 20.16 -4.91
C ILE A 4 -6.47 19.99 -6.44
N SER A 5 -7.68 19.85 -7.00
CA SER A 5 -7.93 19.80 -8.44
C SER A 5 -7.54 21.07 -9.20
N GLU A 6 -7.28 22.18 -8.51
CA GLU A 6 -6.91 23.47 -9.10
C GLU A 6 -5.38 23.69 -9.10
N LEU A 7 -4.60 22.72 -8.61
CA LEU A 7 -3.14 22.79 -8.59
C LEU A 7 -2.54 22.37 -9.93
N THR A 8 -1.62 23.19 -10.44
CA THR A 8 -0.84 22.86 -11.65
C THR A 8 -0.04 21.58 -11.43
N GLY A 9 -0.20 20.60 -12.33
CA GLY A 9 0.44 19.28 -12.23
C GLY A 9 -0.42 18.20 -11.58
N PHE A 10 -1.61 18.54 -11.06
CA PHE A 10 -2.56 17.55 -10.57
C PHE A 10 -3.46 17.02 -11.71
N LYS A 11 -3.62 15.69 -11.78
CA LYS A 11 -4.54 15.03 -12.72
C LYS A 11 -5.54 14.20 -11.93
N VAL A 12 -6.84 14.51 -12.07
CA VAL A 12 -7.91 13.62 -11.61
C VAL A 12 -8.00 12.45 -12.57
N LEU A 13 -7.71 11.24 -12.09
CA LEU A 13 -7.82 10.04 -12.91
C LEU A 13 -9.29 9.64 -13.08
N SER A 14 -9.65 9.26 -14.31
CA SER A 14 -10.92 8.60 -14.59
C SER A 14 -10.99 7.23 -13.91
N LYS A 15 -12.21 6.69 -13.74
CA LYS A 15 -12.40 5.33 -13.17
C LYS A 15 -11.63 4.25 -13.94
N LYS A 16 -11.50 4.41 -15.26
CA LYS A 16 -10.74 3.48 -16.11
C LYS A 16 -9.24 3.57 -15.81
N GLU A 17 -8.69 4.78 -15.76
CA GLU A 17 -7.28 4.99 -15.42
C GLU A 17 -6.96 4.52 -13.99
N GLN A 18 -7.89 4.67 -13.05
CA GLN A 18 -7.74 4.13 -11.71
C GLN A 18 -7.66 2.59 -11.69
N SER A 19 -8.44 1.92 -12.54
CA SER A 19 -8.41 0.46 -12.67
C SER A 19 -7.12 -0.06 -13.31
N GLU A 20 -6.39 0.79 -14.03
CA GLU A 20 -5.10 0.46 -14.64
C GLU A 20 -3.92 0.72 -13.69
N ILE A 21 -4.16 1.36 -12.53
CA ILE A 21 -3.15 1.46 -11.47
C ILE A 21 -2.99 0.08 -10.83
N ASN A 22 -1.98 -0.66 -11.29
CA ASN A 22 -1.55 -1.94 -10.74
C ASN A 22 -0.80 -1.79 -9.40
N GLY A 23 -1.31 -0.97 -8.48
CA GLY A 23 -0.73 -0.73 -7.16
C GLY A 23 -1.16 -1.72 -6.09
N SER A 24 -2.10 -2.63 -6.40
CA SER A 24 -2.85 -3.39 -5.39
C SER A 24 -2.76 -4.93 -5.53
N VAL A 25 -1.82 -5.46 -6.31
CA VAL A 25 -1.44 -6.89 -6.18
C VAL A 25 -0.22 -7.01 -5.27
N VAL A 26 -0.21 -6.21 -4.20
CA VAL A 26 0.79 -6.34 -3.15
C VAL A 26 0.23 -7.38 -2.20
N SER A 27 0.97 -8.48 -2.02
CA SER A 27 0.59 -9.51 -1.04
C SER A 27 0.24 -8.83 0.28
N ARG A 28 -0.88 -9.26 0.88
CA ARG A 28 -1.36 -8.71 2.14
C ARG A 28 -0.20 -8.64 3.15
N PRO A 29 0.04 -7.47 3.79
CA PRO A 29 1.06 -7.38 4.81
C PRO A 29 0.82 -8.39 5.92
N TYR A 30 1.87 -9.11 6.29
CA TYR A 30 1.84 -10.11 7.35
C TYR A 30 2.90 -9.79 8.42
N CYS A 31 2.78 -10.48 9.55
CA CYS A 31 3.71 -10.36 10.66
C CYS A 31 4.99 -11.15 10.40
N GLY A 32 6.10 -10.46 10.14
CA GLY A 32 7.41 -11.10 9.96
C GLY A 32 8.22 -11.27 11.25
N GLY A 33 7.97 -10.43 12.26
CA GLY A 33 8.71 -10.43 13.52
C GLY A 33 8.17 -9.39 14.51
N PRO A 34 8.83 -9.20 15.67
CA PRO A 34 8.41 -8.22 16.65
C PRO A 34 8.40 -6.80 16.05
N ARG A 35 7.21 -6.17 16.03
CA ARG A 35 6.98 -4.82 15.48
C ARG A 35 7.36 -4.63 14.01
N GLN A 36 7.21 -5.69 13.21
CA GLN A 36 7.59 -5.68 11.80
C GLN A 36 6.47 -6.23 10.93
N CYS A 37 6.01 -5.40 10.01
CA CYS A 37 5.15 -5.81 8.92
C CYS A 37 6.00 -6.16 7.71
N CYS A 38 5.59 -7.18 6.96
CA CYS A 38 6.27 -7.62 5.76
C CYS A 38 5.28 -7.80 4.60
N VAL A 39 5.71 -7.51 3.39
CA VAL A 39 5.00 -7.83 2.15
C VAL A 39 5.93 -8.57 1.22
N ARG A 40 5.41 -9.61 0.57
CA ARG A 40 6.15 -10.33 -0.46
C ARG A 40 5.61 -9.96 -1.82
N THR A 41 6.45 -9.50 -2.74
CA THR A 41 6.02 -9.25 -4.11
C THR A 41 5.73 -10.59 -4.81
N PRO A 42 4.95 -10.60 -5.90
CA PRO A 42 4.76 -11.81 -6.72
C PRO A 42 6.07 -12.40 -7.25
N GLN A 43 7.15 -11.62 -7.29
CA GLN A 43 8.49 -12.00 -7.75
C GLN A 43 9.35 -12.58 -6.62
N GLY A 44 8.81 -12.73 -5.40
CA GLY A 44 9.48 -13.33 -4.26
C GLY A 44 10.34 -12.36 -3.43
N PHE A 45 10.44 -11.08 -3.82
CA PHE A 45 11.11 -10.07 -3.01
C PHE A 45 10.28 -9.75 -1.77
N GLU A 46 10.94 -9.75 -0.61
CA GLU A 46 10.30 -9.46 0.67
C GLU A 46 10.74 -8.08 1.16
N PHE A 47 9.78 -7.21 1.39
CA PHE A 47 9.99 -5.91 2.02
C PHE A 47 9.39 -5.95 3.41
N CYS A 48 10.18 -5.55 4.41
CA CYS A 48 9.73 -5.45 5.78
C CYS A 48 10.11 -4.11 6.39
N ASP A 49 9.20 -3.56 7.18
CA ASP A 49 9.35 -2.27 7.86
C ASP A 49 8.54 -2.25 9.16
N TYR A 50 8.68 -1.18 9.92
CA TYR A 50 8.03 -0.99 11.20
C TYR A 50 6.50 -1.04 11.06
N GLY A 51 5.86 -1.77 11.98
CA GLY A 51 4.41 -1.83 12.03
C GLY A 51 3.87 -2.67 13.18
N TYR A 52 2.55 -2.73 13.25
CA TYR A 52 1.82 -3.40 14.31
C TYR A 52 1.08 -4.61 13.77
N CYS A 53 1.38 -5.76 14.36
CA CYS A 53 0.60 -6.98 14.16
C CYS A 53 -0.77 -6.84 14.78
N ILE A 54 -1.79 -7.03 13.96
CA ILE A 54 -3.18 -7.17 14.40
C ILE A 54 -3.58 -8.66 14.35
N GLY A 55 -4.70 -9.02 14.97
CA GLY A 55 -5.19 -10.40 14.98
C GLY A 55 -5.29 -11.03 13.58
N HIS A 56 -5.26 -12.37 13.53
CA HIS A 56 -5.32 -13.17 12.30
C HIS A 56 -4.12 -13.02 11.35
N GLY A 57 -2.92 -12.74 11.90
CA GLY A 57 -1.66 -12.70 11.14
C GLY A 57 -1.54 -11.49 10.19
N GLN A 58 -2.40 -10.49 10.37
CA GLN A 58 -2.42 -9.28 9.57
C GLN A 58 -1.55 -8.21 10.23
N CYS A 59 -1.11 -7.23 9.45
CA CYS A 59 -0.22 -6.20 9.93
C CYS A 59 -0.61 -4.82 9.38
N ILE A 60 -0.47 -3.79 10.20
CA ILE A 60 -0.69 -2.39 9.85
C ILE A 60 0.64 -1.66 9.96
N TRP A 61 1.08 -1.05 8.87
CA TRP A 61 2.26 -0.19 8.83
C TRP A 61 2.10 1.02 9.74
N ALA A 62 3.19 1.44 10.39
CA ALA A 62 3.17 2.48 11.42
C ALA A 62 4.06 3.66 11.09
#